data_AF-A0A8T2TBC1-F1
#
_entry.id   AF-A0A8T2TBC1-F1
#
_cell.length_a   1.000
_cell.length_b   1.000
_cell.length_c   1.000
_cell.angle_alpha   90.00
_cell.angle_beta   90.00
_cell.angle_gamma   90.00
#
_symmetry.space_group_name_H-M   'P 1'
#
loop_
_entity.id
_entity.type
_entity.pdbx_description
1 polymer ?
#
loop_
_entity_poly.entity_id
_entity_poly.type
_entity_poly.pdbx_seq_one_letter_code
_entity_poly.pdbx_strand_id
1 'polypeptide(L)'
;MRGPSLYAFKGLAGRFAPIGVHAALLLIMGGATYSAIGGYHGTIMVPQGLNFMVGEAMYPAGFLSQPPDSFDTEVHINKFTIETYPNGEVSQFRTDLSLFNLRGQEVSRKVISVNDPLRYGGFTMYQTDWGISTIQIHVDGEGPFNLVAAPLQTGDNKLFGTFLPIGDNGLAGAKGISMLARDLQSVVIYDSNGAFAGVRRSGSEKPITVDGVTIIIDDIIGSTGLEMKLDPGVPIVYAGFAALMLTTVLSYLCHLQVWALQVDDSLVVGAKSNRNRAEFAEDLGKLLNFVPEIVRDRSMENIAPIISSTNEELSMQGTSAKMDNESSRS
;
A
#
# COMPACT_ATOMS: atom_id res chain seq x y z
N MET A 1 -45.08 30.38 22.54
CA MET A 1 -44.67 28.98 22.24
C MET A 1 -43.59 28.57 23.24
N ARG A 2 -43.97 27.98 24.38
CA ARG A 2 -43.04 27.49 25.42
C ARG A 2 -43.63 26.22 26.05
N GLY A 3 -43.78 25.17 25.24
CA GLY A 3 -44.07 23.83 25.74
C GLY A 3 -42.77 23.03 25.93
N PRO A 4 -42.80 21.92 26.68
CA PRO A 4 -41.64 21.03 26.84
C PRO A 4 -41.19 20.48 25.47
N SER A 5 -39.87 20.37 25.30
CA SER A 5 -39.24 19.89 24.07
C SER A 5 -38.22 18.79 24.35
N LEU A 6 -38.11 17.85 23.41
CA LEU A 6 -37.17 16.73 23.46
C LEU A 6 -36.32 16.73 22.17
N TYR A 7 -35.02 16.50 22.32
CA TYR A 7 -34.10 16.25 21.22
C TYR A 7 -33.33 14.96 21.46
N ALA A 8 -33.32 14.08 20.46
CA ALA A 8 -32.56 12.85 20.47
C ALA A 8 -31.80 12.68 19.15
N PHE A 9 -30.62 12.07 19.20
CA PHE A 9 -29.85 11.74 18.01
C PHE A 9 -29.16 10.37 18.12
N LYS A 10 -28.89 9.75 16.98
CA LYS A 10 -28.12 8.50 16.87
C LYS A 10 -27.17 8.58 15.67
N GLY A 11 -26.08 7.82 15.70
CA GLY A 11 -25.20 7.64 14.54
C GLY A 11 -24.31 8.84 14.22
N LEU A 12 -23.78 9.52 15.25
CA LEU A 12 -22.87 10.65 15.10
C LEU A 12 -21.63 10.30 14.25
N ALA A 13 -21.13 9.06 14.37
CA ALA A 13 -19.99 8.55 13.60
C ALA A 13 -20.21 8.64 12.08
N GLY A 14 -21.41 8.29 11.60
CA GLY A 14 -21.74 8.36 10.16
C GLY A 14 -21.85 9.79 9.63
N ARG A 15 -22.14 10.77 10.50
CA ARG A 15 -22.11 12.20 10.14
C ARG A 15 -20.69 12.71 9.89
N PHE A 16 -19.73 12.28 10.71
CA PHE A 16 -18.33 12.73 10.63
C PHE A 16 -17.47 11.87 9.70
N ALA A 17 -17.91 10.65 9.38
CA ALA A 17 -17.19 9.72 8.53
C ALA A 17 -16.73 10.31 7.17
N PRO A 18 -17.55 11.08 6.42
CA PRO A 18 -17.07 11.72 5.19
C PRO A 18 -15.91 12.69 5.42
N ILE A 19 -15.88 13.43 6.54
CA ILE A 19 -14.74 14.29 6.89
C ILE A 19 -13.49 13.44 7.13
N GLY A 20 -13.66 12.30 7.81
CA GLY A 20 -12.60 11.32 8.01
C GLY A 20 -12.04 10.75 6.70
N VAL A 21 -12.89 10.48 5.71
CA VAL A 21 -12.46 10.04 4.36
C VAL A 21 -11.55 11.08 3.70
N HIS A 22 -11.94 12.36 3.72
CA HIS A 22 -11.11 13.43 3.15
C HIS A 22 -9.79 13.59 3.91
N ALA A 23 -9.83 13.53 5.23
CA ALA A 23 -8.61 13.58 6.05
C ALA A 23 -7.67 12.40 5.75
N ALA A 24 -8.21 11.19 5.55
CA ALA A 24 -7.44 10.02 5.17
C ALA A 24 -6.79 10.17 3.78
N LEU A 25 -7.51 10.73 2.80
CA LEU A 25 -6.96 11.06 1.49
C LEU A 25 -5.81 12.08 1.57
N LEU A 26 -5.97 13.14 2.37
CA LEU A 26 -4.90 14.11 2.61
C LEU A 26 -3.69 13.48 3.29
N LEU A 27 -3.91 12.51 4.20
CA LEU A 27 -2.84 11.81 4.90
C LEU A 27 -2.07 10.87 3.95
N ILE A 28 -2.76 10.13 3.08
CA ILE A 28 -2.14 9.33 2.02
C ILE A 28 -1.30 10.21 1.10
N MET A 29 -1.88 11.31 0.62
CA MET A 29 -1.19 12.26 -0.25
C MET A 29 0.04 12.86 0.45
N GLY A 30 -0.09 13.27 1.71
CA GLY A 30 1.02 13.79 2.51
C GLY A 30 2.15 12.78 2.70
N GLY A 31 1.83 11.50 2.97
CA GLY A 31 2.81 10.43 3.06
C GLY A 31 3.53 10.14 1.74
N ALA A 32 2.79 10.16 0.62
CA ALA A 32 3.37 10.00 -0.72
C ALA A 32 4.30 11.18 -1.06
N THR A 33 3.86 12.42 -0.80
CA THR A 33 4.69 13.62 -0.98
C THR A 33 5.94 13.56 -0.10
N TYR A 34 5.82 13.14 1.16
CA TYR A 34 6.97 13.00 2.06
C TYR A 34 7.99 11.96 1.57
N SER A 35 7.52 10.83 1.02
CA SER A 35 8.40 9.83 0.42
C SER A 35 9.09 10.37 -0.85
N ALA A 36 8.35 11.09 -1.70
CA ALA A 36 8.90 11.63 -2.94
C ALA A 36 10.01 12.69 -2.69
N ILE A 37 9.84 13.54 -1.67
CA ILE A 37 10.81 14.63 -1.39
C ILE A 37 11.95 14.24 -0.45
N GLY A 38 11.78 13.18 0.33
CA GLY A 38 12.75 12.75 1.36
C GLY A 38 13.28 11.31 1.20
N GLY A 39 12.85 10.57 0.17
CA GLY A 39 13.28 9.20 -0.07
C GLY A 39 14.58 9.07 -0.85
N TYR A 40 15.05 7.83 -1.00
CA TYR A 40 16.21 7.48 -1.81
C TYR A 40 15.89 6.29 -2.72
N HIS A 41 16.54 6.26 -3.87
CA HIS A 41 16.46 5.16 -4.82
C HIS A 41 17.85 4.86 -5.39
N GLY A 42 18.10 3.61 -5.76
CA GLY A 42 19.40 3.18 -6.23
C GLY A 42 19.31 1.90 -7.02
N THR A 43 20.14 1.76 -8.05
CA THR A 43 20.29 0.51 -8.80
C THR A 43 21.76 0.22 -8.99
N ILE A 44 22.21 -0.98 -8.62
CA ILE A 44 23.60 -1.38 -8.77
C ILE A 44 23.70 -2.83 -9.27
N MET A 45 24.63 -3.06 -10.19
CA MET A 45 25.04 -4.39 -10.64
C MET A 45 26.32 -4.78 -9.94
N VAL A 46 26.28 -5.84 -9.14
CA VAL A 46 27.42 -6.26 -8.31
C VAL A 46 27.80 -7.71 -8.64
N PRO A 47 29.05 -7.97 -9.06
CA PRO A 47 29.57 -9.32 -9.21
C PRO A 47 29.54 -10.12 -7.91
N GLN A 48 29.35 -11.43 -8.02
CA GLN A 48 29.48 -12.33 -6.87
C GLN A 48 30.88 -12.19 -6.23
N GLY A 49 30.92 -12.20 -4.90
CA GLY A 49 32.13 -12.09 -4.10
C GLY A 49 32.60 -10.66 -3.84
N LEU A 50 31.95 -9.64 -4.43
CA LEU A 50 32.28 -8.25 -4.19
C LEU A 50 31.37 -7.59 -3.15
N ASN A 51 31.86 -6.46 -2.65
CA ASN A 51 31.19 -5.63 -1.64
C ASN A 51 30.82 -4.28 -2.24
N PHE A 52 29.80 -3.65 -1.68
CA PHE A 52 29.51 -2.23 -1.90
C PHE A 52 28.93 -1.60 -0.64
N MET A 53 29.11 -0.30 -0.47
CA MET A 53 28.42 0.44 0.59
C MET A 53 27.04 0.88 0.10
N VAL A 54 26.01 0.74 0.95
CA VAL A 54 24.64 1.16 0.60
C VAL A 54 24.60 2.63 0.17
N GLY A 55 25.33 3.50 0.88
CA GLY A 55 25.39 4.93 0.55
C GLY A 55 25.95 5.27 -0.83
N GLU A 56 26.85 4.44 -1.38
CA GLU A 56 27.44 4.67 -2.72
C GLU A 56 26.47 4.35 -3.86
N ALA A 57 25.54 3.43 -3.60
CA ALA A 57 24.58 2.96 -4.59
C ALA A 57 23.20 3.64 -4.46
N MET A 58 23.05 4.61 -3.56
CA MET A 58 21.79 5.31 -3.29
C MET A 58 21.84 6.78 -3.70
N TYR A 59 20.81 7.22 -4.44
CA TYR A 59 20.63 8.59 -4.89
C TYR A 59 19.41 9.23 -4.20
N PRO A 60 19.53 10.51 -3.78
CA PRO A 60 18.40 11.22 -3.17
C PRO A 60 17.28 11.40 -4.20
N ALA A 61 16.04 11.11 -3.80
CA ALA A 61 14.87 11.30 -4.66
C ALA A 61 14.40 12.77 -4.67
N GLY A 62 14.68 13.52 -3.60
CA GLY A 62 14.28 14.92 -3.49
C GLY A 62 15.18 15.78 -2.60
N PHE A 63 14.82 17.05 -2.46
CA PHE A 63 15.64 18.06 -1.78
C PHE A 63 15.65 17.97 -0.25
N LEU A 64 14.75 17.18 0.36
CA LEU A 64 14.73 16.93 1.81
C LEU A 64 15.33 15.57 2.18
N SER A 65 15.96 14.89 1.22
CA SER A 65 16.58 13.60 1.46
C SER A 65 17.79 13.77 2.38
N GLN A 66 17.75 13.12 3.54
CA GLN A 66 18.88 13.07 4.47
C GLN A 66 19.34 11.61 4.61
N PRO A 67 20.65 11.33 4.44
CA PRO A 67 21.13 9.97 4.48
C PRO A 67 21.05 9.44 5.92
N PRO A 68 20.36 8.33 6.17
CA PRO A 68 20.35 7.71 7.49
C PRO A 68 21.66 6.97 7.78
N ASP A 69 21.95 6.73 9.06
CA ASP A 69 23.14 5.96 9.51
C ASP A 69 23.21 4.55 8.89
N SER A 70 22.08 4.00 8.44
CA SER A 70 22.04 2.71 7.75
C SER A 70 22.77 2.70 6.41
N PHE A 71 23.12 3.86 5.84
CA PHE A 71 23.91 3.95 4.61
C PHE A 71 25.37 3.51 4.81
N ASP A 72 25.83 3.50 6.07
CA ASP A 72 27.14 2.96 6.47
C ASP A 72 27.16 1.43 6.57
N THR A 73 26.15 0.76 5.99
CA THR A 73 26.09 -0.70 5.91
C THR A 73 26.81 -1.15 4.64
N GLU A 74 27.73 -2.10 4.79
CA GLU A 74 28.39 -2.78 3.68
C GLU A 74 27.58 -4.03 3.32
N VAL A 75 27.36 -4.24 2.03
CA VAL A 75 26.66 -5.40 1.49
C VAL A 75 27.66 -6.26 0.73
N HIS A 76 27.78 -7.53 1.14
CA HIS A 76 28.57 -8.54 0.45
C HIS A 76 27.65 -9.48 -0.35
N ILE A 77 27.99 -9.72 -1.61
CA ILE A 77 27.31 -10.72 -2.44
C ILE A 77 27.99 -12.08 -2.25
N ASN A 78 27.45 -12.92 -1.37
CA ASN A 78 28.02 -14.25 -1.11
C ASN A 78 27.93 -15.14 -2.36
N LYS A 79 26.73 -15.22 -2.95
CA LYS A 79 26.45 -16.10 -4.09
C LYS A 79 25.25 -15.63 -4.90
N PHE A 80 25.36 -15.70 -6.22
CA PHE A 80 24.24 -15.54 -7.14
C PHE A 80 23.93 -16.88 -7.81
N THR A 81 22.65 -17.22 -7.97
CA THR A 81 22.23 -18.49 -8.58
C THR A 81 20.93 -18.32 -9.36
N ILE A 82 20.87 -18.96 -10.52
CA ILE A 82 19.69 -19.02 -11.38
C ILE A 82 19.09 -20.43 -11.26
N GLU A 83 17.89 -20.53 -10.68
CA GLU A 83 17.13 -21.77 -10.64
C GLU A 83 16.38 -21.94 -11.96
N THR A 84 16.48 -23.13 -12.54
CA THR A 84 15.80 -23.49 -13.79
C THR A 84 14.87 -24.68 -13.55
N TYR A 85 13.75 -24.69 -14.24
CA TYR A 85 12.86 -25.84 -14.28
C TYR A 85 13.49 -26.97 -15.11
N PRO A 86 12.98 -28.22 -15.02
CA PRO A 86 13.47 -29.34 -15.82
C PRO A 86 13.37 -29.12 -17.35
N ASN A 87 12.49 -28.22 -17.80
CA ASN A 87 12.37 -27.82 -19.20
C ASN A 87 13.43 -26.80 -19.65
N GLY A 88 14.30 -26.33 -18.73
CA GLY A 88 15.34 -25.34 -18.97
C GLY A 88 14.92 -23.88 -18.80
N GLU A 89 13.63 -23.60 -18.54
CA GLU A 89 13.16 -22.23 -18.31
C GLU A 89 13.61 -21.71 -16.94
N VAL A 90 13.87 -20.40 -16.86
CA VAL A 90 14.26 -19.76 -15.60
C VAL A 90 13.06 -19.71 -14.66
N SER A 91 13.25 -20.28 -13.47
CA SER A 91 12.26 -20.34 -12.39
C SER A 91 12.42 -19.17 -11.41
N GLN A 92 13.65 -18.92 -10.97
CA GLN A 92 13.90 -17.95 -9.91
C GLN A 92 15.36 -17.46 -9.96
N PHE A 93 15.54 -16.19 -9.60
CA PHE A 93 16.86 -15.61 -9.34
C PHE A 93 17.07 -15.52 -7.83
N ARG A 94 18.19 -16.06 -7.34
CA ARG A 94 18.54 -16.02 -5.92
C ARG A 94 19.87 -15.34 -5.71
N THR A 95 19.90 -14.48 -4.69
CA THR A 95 21.11 -13.78 -4.28
C THR A 95 21.27 -13.92 -2.78
N ASP A 96 22.33 -14.60 -2.33
CA ASP A 96 22.74 -14.68 -0.94
C ASP A 96 23.54 -13.42 -0.57
N LEU A 97 23.01 -12.64 0.37
CA LEU A 97 23.54 -11.36 0.79
C LEU A 97 23.87 -11.38 2.28
N SER A 98 25.04 -10.85 2.64
CA SER A 98 25.41 -10.54 4.03
C SER A 98 25.57 -9.03 4.20
N LEU A 99 25.00 -8.51 5.27
CA LEU A 99 25.13 -7.12 5.68
C LEU A 99 26.14 -7.01 6.80
N PHE A 100 27.05 -6.05 6.69
CA PHE A 100 28.07 -5.75 7.70
C PHE A 100 27.94 -4.31 8.17
N ASN A 101 28.17 -4.09 9.46
CA ASN A 101 28.33 -2.74 10.01
C ASN A 101 29.77 -2.24 9.80
N LEU A 102 30.02 -0.95 10.09
CA LEU A 102 31.36 -0.34 10.05
C LEU A 102 32.42 -1.02 10.94
N ARG A 103 32.01 -1.88 11.89
CA ARG A 103 32.91 -2.66 12.75
C ARG A 103 33.24 -4.04 12.15
N GLY A 104 32.77 -4.33 10.94
CA GLY A 104 32.96 -5.61 10.25
C GLY A 104 32.12 -6.75 10.84
N GLN A 105 31.11 -6.46 11.66
CA GLN A 105 30.23 -7.48 12.22
C GLN A 105 29.05 -7.72 11.28
N GLU A 106 28.77 -9.00 11.00
CA GLU A 106 27.60 -9.41 10.22
C GLU A 106 26.32 -9.13 11.01
N VAL A 107 25.52 -8.16 10.54
CA VAL A 107 24.28 -7.73 11.18
C VAL A 107 23.06 -8.48 10.67
N SER A 108 23.13 -9.01 9.45
CA SER A 108 22.04 -9.76 8.83
C SER A 108 22.56 -10.57 7.65
N ARG A 109 21.98 -11.75 7.42
CA ARG A 109 22.18 -12.56 6.21
C ARG A 109 20.83 -13.01 5.69
N LYS A 110 20.62 -12.88 4.38
CA LYS A 110 19.39 -13.36 3.74
C LYS A 110 19.65 -13.72 2.29
N VAL A 111 19.02 -14.80 1.85
CA VAL A 111 18.87 -15.10 0.42
C VAL A 111 17.62 -14.42 -0.10
N ILE A 112 17.78 -13.44 -0.99
CA ILE A 112 16.66 -12.71 -1.60
C ILE A 112 16.26 -13.31 -2.95
N SER A 113 15.05 -12.97 -3.40
CA SER A 113 14.52 -13.29 -4.73
C SER A 113 13.56 -12.20 -5.22
N VAL A 114 13.05 -12.30 -6.46
CA VAL A 114 12.26 -11.24 -7.12
C VAL A 114 11.06 -10.74 -6.27
N ASN A 115 10.46 -11.60 -5.46
CA ASN A 115 9.32 -11.26 -4.59
C ASN A 115 9.62 -11.36 -3.08
N ASP A 116 10.86 -11.65 -2.70
CA ASP A 116 11.28 -11.72 -1.29
C ASP A 116 12.51 -10.82 -1.05
N PRO A 117 12.29 -9.50 -0.88
CA PRO A 117 13.37 -8.54 -0.70
C PRO A 117 13.99 -8.59 0.70
N LEU A 118 15.18 -8.02 0.85
CA LEU A 118 15.78 -7.74 2.15
C LEU A 118 15.32 -6.35 2.63
N ARG A 119 14.92 -6.23 3.90
CA ARG A 119 14.58 -4.96 4.54
C ARG A 119 15.50 -4.76 5.73
N TYR A 120 16.23 -3.65 5.75
CA TYR A 120 17.17 -3.33 6.84
C TYR A 120 17.35 -1.81 6.93
N GLY A 121 17.43 -1.25 8.14
CA GLY A 121 17.72 0.18 8.32
C GLY A 121 16.75 1.14 7.61
N GLY A 122 15.50 0.71 7.36
CA GLY A 122 14.50 1.50 6.63
C GLY A 122 14.55 1.34 5.11
N PHE A 123 15.67 0.91 4.52
CA PHE A 123 15.75 0.63 3.09
C PHE A 123 15.34 -0.81 2.76
N THR A 124 14.93 -1.02 1.52
CA THR A 124 14.55 -2.33 0.97
C THR A 124 15.37 -2.61 -0.28
N MET A 125 16.01 -3.78 -0.36
CA MET A 125 16.75 -4.25 -1.52
C MET A 125 15.98 -5.35 -2.25
N TYR A 126 15.72 -5.11 -3.53
CA TYR A 126 15.00 -5.97 -4.44
C TYR A 126 15.95 -6.58 -5.45
N GLN A 127 15.75 -7.87 -5.77
CA GLN A 127 16.38 -8.50 -6.91
C GLN A 127 15.62 -8.10 -8.17
N THR A 128 16.22 -7.31 -9.04
CA THR A 128 15.55 -6.81 -10.24
C THR A 128 16.26 -7.17 -11.54
N ASP A 129 17.56 -7.45 -11.48
CA ASP A 129 18.30 -7.82 -12.67
C ASP A 129 19.45 -8.81 -12.42
N TRP A 130 20.11 -9.26 -13.47
CA TRP A 130 21.30 -10.12 -13.42
C TRP A 130 22.21 -9.91 -14.64
N GLY A 131 23.46 -10.33 -14.52
CA GLY A 131 24.40 -10.36 -15.64
C GLY A 131 25.56 -11.33 -15.43
N ILE A 132 26.52 -11.27 -16.35
CA ILE A 132 27.77 -12.02 -16.29
C ILE A 132 28.90 -11.00 -16.23
N SER A 133 29.72 -11.06 -15.18
CA SER A 133 30.86 -10.15 -14.99
C SER A 133 32.13 -10.71 -15.63
N THR A 134 32.38 -12.00 -15.42
CA THR A 134 33.67 -12.60 -15.76
C THR A 134 33.51 -14.06 -16.13
N ILE A 135 34.26 -14.50 -17.15
CA ILE A 135 34.45 -15.91 -17.47
C ILE A 135 35.86 -16.28 -17.04
N GLN A 136 35.96 -17.26 -16.15
CA GLN A 136 37.22 -17.75 -15.61
C GLN A 136 37.72 -18.91 -16.46
N ILE A 137 38.95 -18.80 -16.96
CA ILE A 137 39.53 -19.78 -17.88
C ILE A 137 40.97 -20.15 -17.53
N HIS A 138 41.37 -21.37 -17.85
CA HIS A 138 42.78 -21.74 -18.02
C HIS A 138 43.11 -21.80 -19.51
N VAL A 139 44.31 -21.34 -19.86
CA VAL A 139 44.87 -21.29 -21.21
C VAL A 139 46.19 -22.04 -21.20
N ASP A 140 46.30 -23.11 -21.97
CA ASP A 140 47.48 -23.99 -22.07
C ASP A 140 48.03 -24.49 -20.71
N GLY A 141 47.12 -24.66 -19.74
CA GLY A 141 47.46 -25.09 -18.38
C GLY A 141 47.88 -23.95 -17.44
N GLU A 142 47.95 -22.71 -17.92
CA GLU A 142 48.14 -21.51 -17.10
C GLU A 142 46.79 -20.87 -16.77
N GLY A 143 46.67 -20.29 -15.57
CA GLY A 143 45.43 -19.66 -15.10
C GLY A 143 45.23 -19.84 -13.59
N PRO A 144 44.02 -19.50 -13.08
CA PRO A 144 42.87 -19.01 -13.83
C PRO A 144 42.98 -17.53 -14.24
N PHE A 145 42.64 -17.22 -15.48
CA PHE A 145 42.49 -15.87 -16.00
C PHE A 145 41.03 -15.42 -15.94
N ASN A 146 40.81 -14.19 -15.48
CA ASN A 146 39.49 -13.58 -15.36
C ASN A 146 39.22 -12.68 -16.57
N LEU A 147 38.52 -13.21 -17.56
CA LEU A 147 38.13 -12.44 -18.75
C LEU A 147 36.82 -11.69 -18.49
N VAL A 148 36.85 -10.36 -18.56
CA VAL A 148 35.66 -9.51 -18.37
C VAL A 148 34.66 -9.80 -19.49
N ALA A 149 33.42 -10.07 -19.11
CA ALA A 149 32.32 -10.27 -20.03
C ALA A 149 31.49 -8.98 -20.13
N ALA A 150 31.22 -8.55 -21.36
CA ALA A 150 30.40 -7.38 -21.63
C ALA A 150 29.04 -7.79 -22.21
N PRO A 151 27.95 -7.11 -21.85
CA PRO A 151 26.66 -7.34 -22.49
C PRO A 151 26.71 -6.92 -23.95
N LEU A 152 26.24 -7.80 -24.84
CA LEU A 152 26.05 -7.55 -26.25
C LEU A 152 24.59 -7.23 -26.50
N GLN A 153 24.31 -6.14 -27.23
CA GLN A 153 22.92 -5.79 -27.59
C GLN A 153 22.38 -6.83 -28.57
N THR A 154 21.43 -7.65 -28.12
CA THR A 154 20.79 -8.69 -28.95
C THR A 154 19.32 -8.81 -28.56
N GLY A 155 18.48 -7.88 -29.04
CA GLY A 155 17.03 -7.91 -28.79
C GLY A 155 16.68 -8.12 -27.32
N ASP A 156 15.70 -8.99 -27.05
CA ASP A 156 15.20 -9.29 -25.70
C ASP A 156 16.09 -10.29 -24.92
N ASN A 157 17.03 -10.96 -25.57
CA ASN A 157 17.85 -11.98 -24.91
C ASN A 157 19.20 -11.39 -24.46
N LYS A 158 19.50 -11.52 -23.17
CA LYS A 158 20.81 -11.18 -22.63
C LYS A 158 21.87 -12.11 -23.21
N LEU A 159 22.82 -11.52 -23.93
CA LEU A 159 24.00 -12.18 -24.44
C LEU A 159 25.22 -11.46 -23.88
N PHE A 160 26.19 -12.21 -23.39
CA PHE A 160 27.45 -11.67 -22.88
C PHE A 160 28.58 -12.20 -23.75
N GLY A 161 29.53 -11.33 -24.08
CA GLY A 161 30.69 -11.66 -24.87
C GLY A 161 31.98 -11.31 -24.15
N THR A 162 32.99 -12.15 -24.34
CA THR A 162 34.38 -11.83 -23.99
C THR A 162 35.32 -12.27 -25.11
N PHE A 163 36.55 -11.77 -25.08
CA PHE A 163 37.53 -11.95 -26.14
C PHE A 163 38.89 -12.28 -25.54
N LEU A 164 39.49 -13.38 -26.01
CA LEU A 164 40.84 -13.79 -25.68
C LEU A 164 41.75 -13.48 -26.87
N PRO A 165 42.59 -12.44 -26.82
CA PRO A 165 43.53 -12.15 -27.90
C PRO A 165 44.59 -13.25 -28.03
N ILE A 166 44.88 -13.65 -29.27
CA ILE A 166 45.96 -14.58 -29.60
C ILE A 166 47.01 -13.84 -30.44
N GLY A 167 48.18 -13.64 -29.84
CA GLY A 167 49.34 -13.01 -30.47
C GLY A 167 49.79 -11.71 -29.81
N ASP A 168 51.05 -11.32 -30.04
CA ASP A 168 51.74 -10.22 -29.35
C ASP A 168 51.37 -8.80 -29.85
N ASN A 169 50.50 -8.68 -30.84
CA ASN A 169 50.20 -7.40 -31.51
C ASN A 169 49.10 -6.59 -30.81
N GLY A 170 49.23 -6.33 -29.50
CA GLY A 170 48.34 -5.42 -28.75
C GLY A 170 46.83 -5.72 -28.86
N LEU A 171 45.97 -4.84 -28.36
CA LEU A 171 44.51 -5.02 -28.39
C LEU A 171 43.84 -4.55 -29.70
N ALA A 172 44.52 -3.69 -30.47
CA ALA A 172 43.96 -3.10 -31.69
C ALA A 172 44.25 -3.99 -32.91
N GLY A 173 43.27 -4.78 -33.32
CA GLY A 173 43.38 -5.68 -34.49
C GLY A 173 43.97 -7.06 -34.19
N ALA A 174 44.06 -7.44 -32.92
CA ALA A 174 44.42 -8.80 -32.53
C ALA A 174 43.40 -9.81 -33.06
N LYS A 175 43.90 -10.87 -33.68
CA LYS A 175 43.13 -12.10 -33.88
C LYS A 175 42.97 -12.77 -32.53
N GLY A 176 41.85 -13.42 -32.28
CA GLY A 176 41.61 -14.05 -30.99
C GLY A 176 40.33 -14.84 -30.95
N ILE A 177 40.17 -15.58 -29.85
CA ILE A 177 39.02 -16.43 -29.60
C ILE A 177 37.91 -15.60 -28.99
N SER A 178 36.72 -15.66 -29.59
CA SER A 178 35.53 -15.00 -29.06
C SER A 178 34.70 -16.01 -28.27
N MET A 179 34.27 -15.61 -27.09
CA MET A 179 33.46 -16.45 -26.20
C MET A 179 32.14 -15.75 -25.90
N LEU A 180 31.03 -16.47 -26.02
CA LEU A 180 29.68 -15.96 -25.78
C LEU A 180 28.97 -16.80 -24.73
N ALA A 181 28.31 -16.16 -23.77
CA ALA A 181 27.51 -16.81 -22.73
C ALA A 181 26.11 -16.22 -22.69
N ARG A 182 25.10 -17.09 -22.59
CA ARG A 182 23.68 -16.71 -22.41
C ARG A 182 23.15 -17.05 -21.02
N ASP A 183 23.84 -17.93 -20.32
CA ASP A 183 23.53 -18.38 -18.97
C ASP A 183 24.84 -18.55 -18.18
N LEU A 184 24.73 -18.96 -16.92
CA LEU A 184 25.88 -19.25 -16.06
C LEU A 184 26.39 -20.70 -16.21
N GLN A 185 25.91 -21.44 -17.21
CA GLN A 185 26.23 -22.86 -17.38
C GLN A 185 27.09 -23.11 -18.61
N SER A 186 26.90 -22.36 -19.69
CA SER A 186 27.46 -22.68 -21.00
C SER A 186 28.13 -21.48 -21.67
N VAL A 187 29.29 -21.75 -22.26
CA VAL A 187 30.06 -20.80 -23.07
C VAL A 187 30.21 -21.37 -24.47
N VAL A 188 29.81 -20.58 -25.46
CA VAL A 188 29.99 -20.85 -26.88
C VAL A 188 31.29 -20.20 -27.33
N ILE A 189 32.14 -20.95 -28.02
CA ILE A 189 33.50 -20.55 -28.38
C ILE A 189 33.62 -20.50 -29.91
N TYR A 190 34.18 -19.40 -30.41
CA TYR A 190 34.45 -19.15 -31.82
C TYR A 190 35.94 -18.93 -32.05
N ASP A 191 36.45 -19.42 -33.17
CA ASP A 191 37.83 -19.21 -33.59
C ASP A 191 38.09 -17.77 -34.08
N SER A 192 39.34 -17.47 -34.40
CA SER A 192 39.79 -16.16 -34.88
C SER A 192 39.24 -15.74 -36.24
N ASN A 193 38.64 -16.66 -37.00
CA ASN A 193 37.95 -16.36 -38.26
C ASN A 193 36.43 -16.22 -38.06
N GLY A 194 35.94 -16.37 -36.83
CA GLY A 194 34.51 -16.32 -36.49
C GLY A 194 33.76 -17.63 -36.77
N ALA A 195 34.46 -18.74 -37.05
CA ALA A 195 33.83 -20.05 -37.17
C ALA A 195 33.56 -20.66 -35.79
N PHE A 196 32.44 -21.37 -35.68
CA PHE A 196 32.04 -22.04 -34.45
C PHE A 196 33.02 -23.18 -34.12
N ALA A 197 33.65 -23.11 -32.95
CA ALA A 197 34.59 -24.13 -32.48
C ALA A 197 33.93 -25.16 -31.54
N GLY A 198 32.98 -24.72 -30.70
CA GLY A 198 32.25 -25.62 -29.82
C GLY A 198 31.56 -24.93 -28.64
N VAL A 199 30.95 -25.75 -27.78
CA VAL A 199 30.35 -25.32 -26.51
C VAL A 199 31.05 -26.02 -25.36
N ARG A 200 31.30 -25.29 -24.26
CA ARG A 200 31.81 -25.84 -23.01
C ARG A 200 30.91 -25.44 -21.85
N ARG A 201 30.75 -26.36 -20.90
CA ARG A 201 30.03 -26.12 -19.66
C ARG A 201 31.01 -25.64 -18.60
N SER A 202 30.63 -24.63 -17.81
CA SER A 202 31.39 -24.21 -16.62
C SER A 202 31.60 -25.40 -15.68
N GLY A 203 32.81 -25.50 -15.12
CA GLY A 203 33.20 -26.56 -14.18
C GLY A 203 33.32 -27.96 -14.79
N SER A 204 33.29 -28.10 -16.12
CA SER A 204 33.39 -29.43 -16.75
C SER A 204 34.80 -29.99 -16.85
N GLU A 205 35.83 -29.15 -16.62
CA GLU A 205 37.26 -29.47 -16.74
C GLU A 205 37.67 -30.05 -18.11
N LYS A 206 36.78 -30.00 -19.12
CA LYS A 206 37.02 -30.56 -20.45
C LYS A 206 37.73 -29.54 -21.34
N PRO A 207 38.97 -29.80 -21.78
CA PRO A 207 39.69 -28.88 -22.65
C PRO A 207 39.02 -28.76 -24.03
N ILE A 208 39.22 -27.61 -24.67
CA ILE A 208 38.94 -27.38 -26.09
C ILE A 208 40.16 -26.73 -26.74
N THR A 209 40.61 -27.27 -27.86
CA THR A 209 41.72 -26.69 -28.62
C THR A 209 41.16 -25.88 -29.78
N VAL A 210 41.45 -24.58 -29.81
CA VAL A 210 41.00 -23.63 -30.83
C VAL A 210 42.20 -22.78 -31.22
N ASP A 211 42.48 -22.65 -32.52
CA ASP A 211 43.61 -21.87 -33.04
C ASP A 211 44.98 -22.19 -32.39
N GLY A 212 45.18 -23.46 -32.03
CA GLY A 212 46.41 -23.95 -31.40
C GLY A 212 46.52 -23.71 -29.90
N VAL A 213 45.51 -23.08 -29.28
CA VAL A 213 45.44 -22.79 -27.84
C VAL A 213 44.43 -23.72 -27.17
N THR A 214 44.81 -24.31 -26.04
CA THR A 214 43.94 -25.20 -25.24
C THR A 214 43.28 -24.42 -24.13
N ILE A 215 41.95 -24.40 -24.12
CA ILE A 215 41.15 -23.62 -23.17
C ILE A 215 40.31 -24.55 -22.29
N ILE A 216 40.26 -24.26 -20.99
CA ILE A 216 39.35 -24.87 -20.02
C ILE A 216 38.52 -23.75 -19.39
N ILE A 217 37.21 -23.93 -19.31
CA ILE A 217 36.29 -22.99 -18.65
C ILE A 217 36.05 -23.49 -17.22
N ASP A 218 36.57 -22.77 -16.23
CA ASP A 218 36.43 -23.15 -14.81
C ASP A 218 35.08 -22.72 -14.27
N ASP A 219 34.76 -21.43 -14.38
CA ASP A 219 33.55 -20.87 -13.82
C ASP A 219 33.08 -19.62 -14.59
N ILE A 220 31.82 -19.26 -14.39
CA ILE A 220 31.20 -18.05 -14.91
C ILE A 220 30.71 -17.23 -13.71
N ILE A 221 31.39 -16.13 -13.43
CA ILE A 221 31.07 -15.25 -12.32
C ILE A 221 29.90 -14.35 -12.74
N GLY A 222 28.72 -14.68 -12.21
CA GLY A 222 27.51 -13.88 -12.35
C GLY A 222 27.56 -12.59 -11.55
N SER A 223 26.76 -11.62 -11.99
CA SER A 223 26.48 -10.38 -11.26
C SER A 223 24.99 -10.27 -10.99
N THR A 224 24.66 -9.68 -9.85
CA THR A 224 23.29 -9.47 -9.40
C THR A 224 22.91 -8.00 -9.52
N GLY A 225 21.71 -7.73 -10.03
CA GLY A 225 21.12 -6.41 -10.09
C GLY A 225 20.22 -6.17 -8.92
N LEU A 226 20.63 -5.22 -8.07
CA LEU A 226 19.91 -4.85 -6.87
C LEU A 226 19.30 -3.46 -7.06
N GLU A 227 17.98 -3.36 -6.91
CA GLU A 227 17.29 -2.09 -6.76
C GLU A 227 17.03 -1.83 -5.27
N MET A 228 17.42 -0.65 -4.80
CA MET A 228 17.30 -0.26 -3.40
C MET A 228 16.38 0.95 -3.29
N LYS A 229 15.50 0.94 -2.29
CA LYS A 229 14.55 2.03 -2.01
C LYS A 229 14.47 2.33 -0.53
N LEU A 230 14.43 3.61 -0.19
CA LEU A 230 14.15 4.12 1.15
C LEU A 230 12.98 5.12 1.05
N ASP A 231 11.80 4.71 1.51
CA ASP A 231 10.59 5.52 1.42
C ASP A 231 10.04 5.86 2.82
N PRO A 232 10.41 7.02 3.39
CA PRO A 232 10.09 7.34 4.78
C PRO A 232 8.59 7.57 5.05
N GLY A 233 7.80 7.89 4.01
CA GLY A 233 6.36 8.16 4.15
C GLY A 233 5.47 6.92 3.97
N VAL A 234 6.03 5.75 3.66
CA VAL A 234 5.24 4.50 3.53
C VAL A 234 4.40 4.19 4.78
N PRO A 235 4.90 4.34 6.02
CA PRO A 235 4.07 4.14 7.22
C PRO A 235 2.86 5.10 7.28
N ILE A 236 3.05 6.36 6.88
CA ILE A 236 1.98 7.37 6.84
C ILE A 236 0.94 6.96 5.79
N VAL A 237 1.37 6.55 4.60
CA VAL A 237 0.48 6.07 3.55
C VAL A 237 -0.36 4.89 4.03
N TYR A 238 0.24 3.90 4.70
CA TYR A 238 -0.51 2.76 5.25
C TYR A 238 -1.49 3.17 6.35
N ALA A 239 -1.11 4.07 7.24
CA ALA A 239 -2.02 4.62 8.24
C ALA A 239 -3.22 5.33 7.58
N GLY A 240 -2.97 6.05 6.50
CA GLY A 240 -4.00 6.71 5.69
C GLY A 240 -4.95 5.72 5.03
N PHE A 241 -4.44 4.65 4.43
CA PHE A 241 -5.28 3.58 3.90
C PHE A 241 -6.13 2.89 4.97
N ALA A 242 -5.54 2.61 6.15
CA ALA A 242 -6.30 2.02 7.26
C ALA A 242 -7.42 2.96 7.74
N ALA A 243 -7.13 4.26 7.89
CA ALA A 243 -8.12 5.27 8.24
C ALA A 243 -9.21 5.41 7.16
N LEU A 244 -8.84 5.33 5.88
CA LEU A 244 -9.78 5.37 4.76
C LEU A 244 -10.75 4.18 4.81
N MET A 245 -10.24 2.97 5.01
CA MET A 245 -11.07 1.77 5.14
C MET A 245 -12.06 1.90 6.30
N LEU A 246 -11.57 2.29 7.48
CA LEU A 246 -12.39 2.45 8.68
C LEU A 246 -13.48 3.52 8.50
N THR A 247 -13.11 4.70 8.04
CA THR A 247 -14.04 5.83 7.86
C THR A 247 -15.06 5.56 6.76
N THR A 248 -14.69 4.81 5.72
CA THR A 248 -15.63 4.35 4.70
C THR A 248 -16.69 3.42 5.29
N VAL A 249 -16.31 2.45 6.13
CA VAL A 249 -17.26 1.58 6.83
C VAL A 249 -18.18 2.40 7.75
N LEU A 250 -17.63 3.33 8.53
CA LEU A 250 -18.41 4.21 9.40
C LEU A 250 -19.35 5.12 8.61
N SER A 251 -19.04 5.46 7.35
CA SER A 251 -19.90 6.29 6.50
C SER A 251 -21.25 5.63 6.19
N TYR A 252 -21.35 4.30 6.28
CA TYR A 252 -22.62 3.59 6.11
C TYR A 252 -23.58 3.77 7.29
N LEU A 253 -23.09 4.22 8.45
CA LEU A 253 -23.96 4.50 9.59
C LEU A 253 -24.86 5.70 9.29
N CYS A 254 -26.16 5.54 9.51
CA CYS A 254 -27.13 6.62 9.35
C CYS A 254 -27.08 7.54 10.58
N HIS A 255 -27.08 8.85 10.34
CA HIS A 255 -27.26 9.86 11.39
C HIS A 255 -28.74 10.24 11.45
N LEU A 256 -29.35 9.96 12.60
CA LEU A 256 -30.76 10.18 12.87
C LEU A 256 -30.91 11.30 13.90
N GLN A 257 -31.86 12.20 13.69
CA GLN A 257 -32.23 13.27 14.60
C GLN A 257 -33.74 13.29 14.75
N VAL A 258 -34.23 13.38 15.99
CA VAL A 258 -35.66 13.48 16.31
C VAL A 258 -35.86 14.65 17.26
N TRP A 259 -36.89 15.44 16.98
CA TRP A 259 -37.38 16.53 17.82
C TRP A 259 -38.84 16.27 18.15
N ALA A 260 -39.22 16.45 19.40
CA ALA A 260 -40.62 16.44 19.80
C ALA A 260 -40.93 17.74 20.56
N LEU A 261 -42.06 18.37 20.22
CA LEU A 261 -42.53 19.58 20.85
C LEU A 261 -44.00 19.39 21.24
N GLN A 262 -44.30 19.55 22.52
CA GLN A 262 -45.68 19.59 22.98
C GLN A 262 -46.24 21.01 22.82
N VAL A 263 -47.37 21.14 22.14
CA VAL A 263 -48.14 22.37 21.99
C VAL A 263 -49.56 22.07 22.47
N ASP A 264 -49.91 22.58 23.65
CA ASP A 264 -51.16 22.27 24.34
C ASP A 264 -51.34 20.75 24.51
N ASP A 265 -52.38 20.17 23.90
CA ASP A 265 -52.67 18.72 23.91
C ASP A 265 -52.13 18.00 22.66
N SER A 266 -51.41 18.69 21.79
CA SER A 266 -50.85 18.12 20.56
C SER A 266 -49.33 17.91 20.70
N LEU A 267 -48.87 16.71 20.32
CA LEU A 267 -47.44 16.41 20.20
C LEU A 267 -47.02 16.53 18.74
N VAL A 268 -46.13 17.48 18.44
CA VAL A 268 -45.53 17.64 17.11
C VAL A 268 -44.16 16.96 17.11
N VAL A 269 -43.99 15.93 16.28
CA VAL A 269 -42.71 15.23 16.13
C VAL A 269 -42.12 15.49 14.76
N GLY A 270 -40.90 16.02 14.73
CA GLY A 270 -40.11 16.20 13.52
C GLY A 270 -38.90 15.27 13.56
N ALA A 271 -38.47 14.77 12.40
CA ALA A 271 -37.29 13.94 12.33
C ALA A 271 -36.50 14.17 11.04
N LYS A 272 -35.19 13.95 11.12
CA LYS A 272 -34.26 14.12 10.01
C LYS A 272 -33.29 12.95 9.98
N SER A 273 -33.11 12.40 8.78
CA SER A 273 -32.10 11.39 8.51
C SER A 273 -31.24 11.79 7.31
N ASN A 274 -29.94 11.53 7.40
CA ASN A 274 -29.00 11.74 6.29
C ASN A 274 -29.14 10.69 5.18
N ARG A 275 -29.55 9.46 5.52
CA ARG A 275 -29.68 8.30 4.63
C ARG A 275 -30.88 7.44 5.04
N ASN A 276 -31.33 6.54 4.18
CA ASN A 276 -32.40 5.58 4.49
C ASN A 276 -33.67 6.21 5.12
N ARG A 277 -34.21 7.25 4.47
CA ARG A 277 -35.33 8.03 5.00
C ARG A 277 -36.63 7.23 5.12
N ALA A 278 -36.85 6.25 4.24
CA ALA A 278 -38.08 5.46 4.20
C ALA A 278 -38.18 4.50 5.40
N GLU A 279 -37.14 3.69 5.65
CA GLU A 279 -37.10 2.76 6.79
C GLU A 279 -37.15 3.52 8.12
N PHE A 280 -36.45 4.65 8.22
CA PHE A 280 -36.52 5.49 9.40
C PHE A 280 -37.91 6.08 9.65
N ALA A 281 -38.66 6.44 8.59
CA ALA A 281 -40.03 6.93 8.74
C ALA A 281 -40.96 5.82 9.28
N GLU A 282 -40.78 4.58 8.82
CA GLU A 282 -41.53 3.43 9.32
C GLU A 282 -41.18 3.12 10.79
N ASP A 283 -39.89 3.10 11.12
CA ASP A 283 -39.41 2.88 12.50
C ASP A 283 -39.89 3.97 13.45
N LEU A 284 -39.87 5.23 13.02
CA LEU A 284 -40.42 6.34 13.80
C LEU A 284 -41.92 6.18 14.02
N GLY A 285 -42.67 5.77 12.99
CA GLY A 285 -44.10 5.47 13.10
C GLY A 285 -44.39 4.38 14.13
N LYS A 286 -43.62 3.28 14.10
CA LYS A 286 -43.71 2.21 15.12
C LYS A 286 -43.43 2.74 16.52
N LEU A 287 -42.44 3.62 16.67
CA LEU A 287 -42.10 4.23 17.95
C LEU A 287 -43.23 5.13 18.48
N LEU A 288 -43.84 5.93 17.60
CA LEU A 288 -44.95 6.81 17.94
C LEU A 288 -46.20 6.04 18.39
N ASN A 289 -46.43 4.83 17.88
CA ASN A 289 -47.55 3.98 18.32
C ASN A 289 -47.43 3.54 19.80
N PHE A 290 -46.24 3.59 20.40
CA PHE A 290 -46.06 3.32 21.83
C PHE A 290 -46.33 4.54 22.71
N VAL A 291 -46.51 5.73 22.13
CA VAL A 291 -46.83 6.93 22.89
C VAL A 291 -48.32 6.88 23.26
N PRO A 292 -48.67 6.86 24.56
CA PRO A 292 -50.06 6.78 24.98
C PRO A 292 -50.82 8.03 24.52
N GLU A 293 -51.97 7.81 23.88
CA GLU A 293 -52.88 8.89 23.51
C GLU A 293 -53.52 9.47 24.78
N ILE A 294 -53.62 10.79 24.89
CA ILE A 294 -54.31 11.43 26.00
C ILE A 294 -55.81 11.15 25.83
N VAL A 295 -56.30 10.10 26.49
CA VAL A 295 -57.74 9.84 26.58
C VAL A 295 -58.33 10.88 27.51
N ARG A 296 -58.91 11.95 26.94
CA ARG A 296 -59.80 12.83 27.71
C ARG A 296 -61.00 11.99 28.12
N ASP A 297 -61.18 11.81 29.42
CA ASP A 297 -62.36 11.14 29.96
C ASP A 297 -63.60 11.99 29.63
N ARG A 298 -64.43 11.53 28.68
CA ARG A 298 -65.70 12.17 28.30
C ARG A 298 -66.75 12.11 29.42
N SER A 299 -66.46 11.49 30.56
CA SER A 299 -67.39 11.41 31.69
C SER A 299 -67.73 12.77 32.32
N MET A 300 -66.94 13.83 32.10
CA MET A 300 -67.22 15.17 32.64
C MET A 300 -67.85 16.17 31.66
N GLU A 301 -67.95 15.85 30.36
CA GLU A 301 -68.65 16.73 29.38
C GLU A 301 -70.18 16.57 29.45
N ASN A 302 -70.69 15.45 29.97
CA ASN A 302 -72.13 15.15 30.06
C ASN A 302 -72.80 15.62 31.37
N ILE A 303 -72.10 16.28 32.29
CA ILE A 303 -72.70 16.79 33.54
C ILE A 303 -73.24 18.23 33.37
N ALA A 304 -72.96 18.88 32.23
CA ALA A 304 -73.26 20.29 32.02
C ALA A 304 -74.68 20.68 31.50
N PRO A 305 -75.65 19.78 31.23
CA PRO A 305 -77.04 20.22 31.05
C PRO A 305 -78.05 19.55 31.99
N ILE A 306 -77.64 18.95 33.12
CA ILE A 306 -78.61 18.37 34.09
C ILE A 306 -78.94 19.35 35.24
N ILE A 307 -78.18 20.43 35.41
CA ILE A 307 -78.44 21.44 36.46
C ILE A 307 -79.39 22.56 35.98
N SER A 308 -79.66 22.71 34.68
CA SER A 308 -80.55 23.78 34.18
C SER A 308 -82.03 23.42 34.05
N SER A 309 -82.42 22.14 34.10
CA SER A 309 -83.82 21.72 33.94
C SER A 309 -84.58 21.45 35.26
N THR A 310 -83.91 21.52 36.41
CA THR A 310 -84.56 21.28 37.72
C THR A 310 -84.99 22.56 38.44
N ASN A 311 -84.66 23.75 37.91
CA ASN A 311 -85.02 25.04 38.50
C ASN A 311 -86.13 25.81 37.75
N GLU A 312 -86.63 25.31 36.61
CA GLU A 312 -87.76 25.94 35.89
C GLU A 312 -89.14 25.38 36.28
N GLU A 313 -89.24 24.25 36.97
CA GLU A 313 -90.52 23.62 37.34
C GLU A 313 -91.06 24.03 38.73
N LEU A 314 -90.36 24.89 39.48
CA LEU A 314 -90.76 25.36 40.83
C LEU A 314 -91.08 26.86 40.94
N SER A 315 -91.07 27.62 39.83
CA SER A 315 -91.31 29.08 39.82
C SER A 315 -92.62 29.53 39.14
N MET A 316 -93.36 28.63 38.49
CA MET A 316 -94.64 28.94 37.80
C MET A 316 -95.88 28.56 38.64
N GLN A 317 -95.87 28.84 39.94
CA GLN A 317 -97.07 28.92 40.79
C GLN A 317 -96.82 29.92 41.93
N GLY A 318 -97.10 31.20 41.67
CA GLY A 318 -96.92 32.25 42.68
C GLY A 318 -96.97 33.67 42.13
N THR A 319 -98.07 34.00 41.44
CA THR A 319 -98.38 35.36 41.00
C THR A 319 -98.57 36.31 42.20
N SER A 320 -98.17 37.57 42.00
CA SER A 320 -98.78 38.79 42.56
C SER A 320 -98.11 39.41 43.80
N ALA A 321 -97.33 40.48 43.61
CA ALA A 321 -97.85 41.86 43.73
C ALA A 321 -96.72 42.91 43.80
N LYS A 322 -96.88 43.98 42.99
CA LYS A 322 -96.42 45.37 43.20
C LYS A 322 -94.91 45.64 43.21
N MET A 323 -94.40 46.79 42.79
CA MET A 323 -94.81 47.95 42.01
C MET A 323 -93.51 48.76 41.92
N ASP A 324 -93.21 49.31 40.74
CA ASP A 324 -92.60 50.62 40.49
C ASP A 324 -91.56 51.16 41.49
N ASN A 325 -90.32 51.40 41.06
CA ASN A 325 -89.95 52.72 40.51
C ASN A 325 -88.47 52.74 40.03
N GLU A 326 -88.26 53.41 38.89
CA GLU A 326 -87.18 54.34 38.50
C GLU A 326 -85.85 54.36 39.29
N SER A 327 -84.69 54.70 38.74
CA SER A 327 -84.23 55.17 37.43
C SER A 327 -82.76 55.57 37.63
N SER A 328 -81.92 55.25 36.65
CA SER A 328 -80.68 55.96 36.29
C SER A 328 -79.57 56.16 37.34
N ARG A 329 -78.37 55.68 37.00
CA ARG A 329 -77.28 56.57 36.55
C ARG A 329 -76.06 55.75 36.10
N SER A 330 -75.69 56.04 34.84
CA SER A 330 -74.33 56.24 34.32
C SER A 330 -73.15 55.70 35.12
#